data_AF-A0A965FJU9-F1
#
_entry.id   AF-A0A965FJU9-F1
#
_cell.length_a   1.000
_cell.length_b   1.000
_cell.length_c   1.000
_cell.angle_alpha   90.00
_cell.angle_beta   90.00
_cell.angle_gamma   90.00
#
_symmetry.space_group_name_H-M   'P 1'
#
loop_
_entity.id
_entity.type
_entity.pdbx_description
1 polymer ?
#
loop_
_entity_poly.entity_id
_entity_poly.type
_entity_poly.pdbx_seq_one_letter_code
_entity_poly.pdbx_strand_id
1 'polypeptide(L)' 'MNQPLSERLVVPFEALRMTDVESVGGKNASLGEMISQLAHAGVRVPGGFATTAQAFRSF' A
#
# COMPACT_ATOMS: atom_id res chain seq x y z
N MET A 1 2.53 -13.55 -14.51
CA MET A 1 1.15 -13.37 -13.99
C MET A 1 1.23 -12.46 -12.77
N ASN A 2 0.47 -11.36 -12.73
CA ASN A 2 0.41 -10.52 -11.53
C ASN A 2 -0.48 -11.20 -10.49
N GLN A 3 0.05 -11.49 -9.30
CA GLN A 3 -0.77 -12.00 -8.19
C GLN A 3 -1.72 -10.91 -7.69
N PRO A 4 -2.97 -11.25 -7.33
CA PRO A 4 -3.89 -10.30 -6.70
C PRO A 4 -3.34 -9.84 -5.35
N LEU A 5 -3.70 -8.62 -4.95
CA LEU A 5 -3.23 -7.99 -3.69
C LEU A 5 -3.55 -8.83 -2.45
N SER A 6 -4.66 -9.58 -2.50
CA SER A 6 -5.10 -10.52 -1.46
C SER A 6 -4.17 -11.71 -1.25
N GLU A 7 -3.29 -12.02 -2.20
CA GLU A 7 -2.33 -13.14 -2.14
C GLU A 7 -0.89 -12.68 -1.88
N ARG A 8 -0.62 -11.37 -1.93
CA ARG A 8 0.71 -10.82 -1.70
C ARG A 8 1.00 -10.68 -0.21
N LEU A 9 2.23 -10.96 0.21
CA LEU A 9 2.65 -10.76 1.60
C LEU A 9 3.11 -9.32 1.87
N VAL A 10 3.77 -8.72 0.88
CA VAL A 10 4.38 -7.40 0.96
C VAL A 10 4.09 -6.62 -0.32
N VAL A 11 3.74 -5.34 -0.18
CA VAL A 11 3.41 -4.47 -1.31
C VAL A 11 4.11 -3.11 -1.15
N PRO A 12 4.83 -2.61 -2.17
CA PRO A 12 5.41 -1.26 -2.17
C PRO A 12 4.33 -0.18 -2.02
N PHE A 13 4.59 0.89 -1.27
CA PHE A 13 3.60 1.94 -1.04
C PHE A 13 3.12 2.63 -2.33
N GLU A 14 3.99 2.76 -3.34
CA GLU A 14 3.69 3.37 -4.64
C GLU A 14 2.57 2.62 -5.40
N ALA A 15 2.40 1.33 -5.10
CA ALA A 15 1.39 0.46 -5.70
C ALA A 15 0.07 0.44 -4.93
N LEU A 16 -0.03 1.11 -3.77
CA LEU A 16 -1.22 1.13 -2.94
C LEU A 16 -2.16 2.28 -3.31
N ARG A 17 -3.46 2.03 -3.15
CA ARG A 17 -4.54 3.00 -3.33
C ARG A 17 -5.53 2.92 -2.18
N MET A 18 -6.44 3.89 -2.09
CA MET A 18 -7.56 3.85 -1.12
C MET A 18 -8.46 2.63 -1.27
N THR A 19 -8.49 1.99 -2.44
CA THR A 19 -9.23 0.75 -2.66
C THR A 19 -8.61 -0.44 -1.92
N ASP A 20 -7.38 -0.34 -1.44
CA ASP A 20 -6.63 -1.46 -0.86
C ASP A 20 -6.75 -1.55 0.67
N VAL A 21 -7.63 -0.74 1.28
CA VAL A 21 -7.81 -0.65 2.74
C VAL A 21 -8.02 -2.03 3.39
N GLU A 22 -8.80 -2.91 2.77
CA GLU A 22 -9.04 -4.26 3.32
C GLU A 22 -7.77 -5.13 3.34
N SER A 23 -6.83 -4.88 2.42
CA SER A 23 -5.61 -5.65 2.29
C SER A 23 -4.46 -5.11 3.13
N VAL A 24 -4.38 -3.79 3.37
CA VAL A 24 -3.23 -3.16 4.05
C VAL A 24 -3.58 -2.22 5.20
N GLY A 25 -4.85 -1.98 5.46
CA GLY A 25 -5.35 -1.02 6.43
C GLY A 25 -5.31 0.43 5.95
N GLY A 26 -6.08 1.30 6.61
CA GLY A 26 -6.29 2.69 6.17
C GLY A 26 -5.05 3.57 6.16
N LYS A 27 -4.10 3.36 7.08
CA LYS A 27 -2.86 4.16 7.12
C LYS A 27 -1.97 3.89 5.90
N ASN A 28 -1.79 2.63 5.53
CA ASN A 28 -0.96 2.24 4.40
C ASN A 28 -1.60 2.64 3.06
N ALA A 29 -2.92 2.48 2.94
CA ALA A 29 -3.67 2.96 1.78
C ALA A 29 -3.55 4.49 1.61
N SER A 30 -3.60 5.25 2.72
CA SER A 30 -3.38 6.71 2.73
C SER A 30 -1.99 7.11 2.30
N LEU A 31 -0.95 6.40 2.76
CA LEU A 31 0.41 6.64 2.30
C LEU A 31 0.54 6.44 0.78
N GLY A 32 -0.06 5.39 0.24
CA GLY A 32 -0.09 5.16 -1.22
C GLY A 32 -0.74 6.29 -2.00
N GLU A 33 -1.91 6.78 -1.54
CA GLU A 33 -2.55 7.95 -2.16
C GLU A 33 -1.67 9.19 -2.07
N MET A 34 -1.11 9.50 -0.90
CA MET A 34 -0.27 10.68 -0.75
C MET A 34 0.98 10.63 -1.65
N ILE A 35 1.60 9.47 -1.80
CA ILE A 35 2.72 9.28 -2.73
C ILE A 35 2.27 9.51 -4.18
N SER A 36 1.11 8.98 -4.58
CA SER A 36 0.63 9.11 -5.97
C SER A 36 0.10 10.51 -6.32
N GLN A 37 -0.58 11.18 -5.38
CA GLN A 37 -1.32 12.42 -5.65
C GLN A 37 -0.55 13.67 -5.23
N LEU A 38 0.24 13.62 -4.15
CA LEU A 38 0.86 14.81 -3.55
C LEU A 38 2.33 14.99 -3.94
N ALA A 39 2.94 14.03 -4.63
CA ALA A 39 4.29 14.18 -5.17
C ALA A 39 4.41 15.43 -6.06
N HIS A 40 3.38 15.72 -6.86
CA HIS A 40 3.32 16.92 -7.71
C HIS A 40 3.12 18.22 -6.92
N ALA A 41 2.58 18.15 -5.71
CA ALA A 41 2.39 19.29 -4.81
C ALA A 41 3.66 19.61 -3.98
N GLY A 42 4.79 18.94 -4.26
CA GLY A 42 6.06 19.13 -3.53
C GLY A 42 6.07 18.50 -2.13
N VAL A 43 5.02 17.75 -1.77
CA VAL A 43 4.97 17.02 -0.51
C VAL A 43 5.84 15.77 -0.64
N ARG A 44 6.87 15.67 0.19
CA ARG A 44 7.76 14.49 0.23
C ARG A 44 7.24 13.48 1.25
N VAL A 45 6.74 12.37 0.74
CA VAL A 45 6.38 11.19 1.54
C VAL A 45 7.51 10.15 1.39
N PRO A 46 8.04 9.59 2.49
CA PRO A 46 9.02 8.52 2.40
C PRO A 46 8.45 7.29 1.69
N GLY A 47 9.26 6.67 0.81
CA GLY A 47 8.94 5.36 0.24
C GLY A 47 8.97 4.24 1.29
N GLY A 48 8.57 3.04 0.90
CA GLY A 48 8.54 1.88 1.79
C GLY A 48 7.58 0.80 1.31
N PHE A 49 7.16 -0.06 2.23
CA PHE A 49 6.25 -1.17 1.94
C PHE A 49 5.29 -1.44 3.11
N ALA A 50 4.16 -2.05 2.78
CA ALA A 50 3.21 -2.59 3.74
C ALA A 50 3.27 -4.12 3.73
N THR A 51 3.19 -4.74 4.91
CA THR A 51 2.70 -6.11 5.02
C THR A 51 1.19 -6.11 4.82
N THR A 52 0.66 -7.18 4.23
CA THR A 52 -0.79 -7.31 4.02
C THR A 52 -1.47 -8.01 5.19
N ALA A 53 -2.78 -7.90 5.26
CA ALA A 53 -3.61 -8.69 6.16
C ALA A 53 -3.47 -10.20 5.88
N GLN A 54 -3.17 -10.60 4.64
CA GLN A 54 -2.81 -11.98 4.33
C GLN A 54 -1.54 -12.36 5.12
N ALA A 55 -0.49 -11.53 5.05
CA ALA A 55 0.79 -11.85 5.65
C ALA A 55 0.65 -12.09 7.16
N PHE A 56 -0.18 -11.28 7.82
CA PHE A 56 -0.52 -11.47 9.22
C PHE A 56 -1.28 -12.78 9.47
N ARG A 57 -2.26 -13.14 8.62
CA ARG A 57 -3.04 -14.38 8.77
C ARG A 57 -2.23 -15.66 8.53
N SER A 58 -1.13 -15.56 7.78
CA SER A 58 -0.28 -16.71 7.43
C SER A 58 0.83 -16.99 8.44
N PHE A 59 0.96 -16.15 9.47
CA PHE A 59 1.91 -16.27 10.57
C PHE A 59 1.21 -16.84 11.81
#